data_AF-A0A5C8U6F0-F1
#
_entry.id   AF-A0A5C8U6F0-F1
#
_cell.length_a   1.000
_cell.length_b   1.000
_cell.length_c   1.000
_cell.angle_alpha   90.00
_cell.angle_beta   90.00
_cell.angle_gamma   90.00
#
_symmetry.space_group_name_H-M   'P 1'
#
loop_
_entity.id
_entity.type
_entity.pdbx_description
1 polymer ?
#
loop_
_entity_poly.entity_id
_entity_poly.type
_entity_poly.pdbx_seq_one_letter_code
_entity_poly.pdbx_strand_id
1 'polypeptide(L)'
;GLVARAAGSPAGIVAGQAWESEPYVALSDYQQAKTGALFAASTVAGAAAAGAQPLPWRLLGECLGEAYQVADDLRDVACRQEEIGKPAGRDATLGRPNAAALLGTDGALERLKRLTQEAIEVIPACPGADALRAEIEAQTRLFLPTSLAHLVAA
;
A
#
# COMPACT_ATOMS: atom_id res chain seq x y z
N GLY A 1 -15.15 16.34 7.68
CA GLY A 1 -13.83 16.17 8.34
C GLY A 1 -12.90 15.35 7.47
N LEU A 2 -11.59 15.39 7.74
CA LEU A 2 -10.56 14.71 6.92
C LEU A 2 -10.80 13.20 6.79
N VAL A 3 -11.17 12.55 7.90
CA VAL A 3 -11.58 11.14 7.95
C VAL A 3 -12.86 10.87 7.14
N ALA A 4 -13.86 11.75 7.23
CA ALA A 4 -15.10 11.61 6.48
C ALA A 4 -14.91 11.70 4.96
N ARG A 5 -13.92 12.48 4.50
CA ARG A 5 -13.54 12.56 3.07
C ARG A 5 -12.76 11.33 2.60
N ALA A 6 -11.94 10.74 3.46
CA ALA A 6 -11.18 9.53 3.15
C ALA A 6 -12.04 8.25 3.20
N ALA A 7 -13.12 8.27 3.98
CA ALA A 7 -14.09 7.19 4.03
C ALA A 7 -15.18 7.32 2.96
N GLY A 8 -15.67 8.53 2.68
CA GLY A 8 -16.88 8.77 1.87
C GLY A 8 -16.66 9.08 0.39
N SER A 9 -17.77 9.24 -0.34
CA SER A 9 -17.79 9.70 -1.73
C SER A 9 -17.42 11.19 -1.85
N PRO A 10 -16.73 11.64 -2.92
CA PRO A 10 -16.37 10.89 -4.14
C PRO A 10 -14.95 10.31 -4.16
N ALA A 11 -14.13 10.46 -3.11
CA ALA A 11 -12.69 10.19 -3.16
C ALA A 11 -12.14 9.39 -1.96
N GLY A 12 -12.96 8.50 -1.40
CA GLY A 12 -12.61 7.67 -0.24
C GLY A 12 -12.86 6.19 -0.45
N ILE A 13 -12.62 5.37 0.57
CA ILE A 13 -12.69 3.90 0.47
C ILE A 13 -14.06 3.41 0.00
N VAL A 14 -15.16 4.08 0.39
CA VAL A 14 -16.51 3.76 -0.09
C VAL A 14 -16.66 4.04 -1.59
N ALA A 15 -16.03 5.09 -2.12
CA ALA A 15 -16.01 5.35 -3.56
C ALA A 15 -15.15 4.33 -4.31
N GLY A 16 -13.97 3.98 -3.77
CA GLY A 16 -13.11 2.94 -4.34
C GLY A 16 -13.75 1.56 -4.37
N GLN A 17 -14.55 1.23 -3.35
CA GLN A 17 -15.34 0.00 -3.28
C GLN A 17 -16.58 0.05 -4.20
N ALA A 18 -17.25 1.20 -4.32
CA ALA A 18 -18.39 1.36 -5.22
C ALA A 18 -17.99 1.19 -6.69
N TRP A 19 -16.79 1.63 -7.07
CA TRP A 19 -16.25 1.44 -8.43
C TRP A 19 -15.97 -0.03 -8.78
N GLU A 20 -15.90 -0.95 -7.81
CA GLU A 20 -15.79 -2.39 -8.10
C GLU A 20 -17.05 -3.00 -8.72
N SER A 21 -18.18 -2.26 -8.70
CA SER A 21 -19.45 -2.68 -9.32
C SER A 21 -19.64 -2.14 -10.73
N GLU A 22 -18.72 -1.30 -11.22
CA GLU A 22 -18.81 -0.67 -12.55
C GLU A 22 -17.98 -1.45 -13.60
N PRO A 23 -18.50 -1.64 -14.83
CA PRO A 23 -17.87 -2.46 -15.85
C PRO A 23 -16.59 -1.86 -16.47
N TYR A 24 -16.27 -0.60 -16.19
CA TYR A 24 -15.06 0.07 -16.67
C TYR A 24 -14.55 1.07 -15.64
N VAL A 25 -13.32 0.87 -15.16
CA VAL A 25 -12.69 1.73 -14.16
C VAL A 25 -11.33 2.21 -14.70
N ALA A 26 -11.11 3.52 -14.67
CA ALA A 26 -9.79 4.08 -14.94
C ALA A 26 -8.84 3.68 -13.80
N LEU A 27 -7.78 2.94 -14.13
CA LEU A 27 -6.85 2.31 -13.17
C LEU A 27 -6.25 3.31 -12.17
N SER A 28 -5.97 4.55 -12.61
CA SER A 28 -5.40 5.60 -11.76
C SER A 28 -6.37 6.07 -10.69
N ASP A 29 -7.66 6.15 -11.02
CA ASP A 29 -8.68 6.65 -10.09
C ASP A 29 -8.93 5.59 -9.01
N TYR A 30 -9.01 4.31 -9.41
CA TYR A 30 -9.16 3.17 -8.49
C TYR A 30 -8.03 3.06 -7.47
N GLN A 31 -6.78 3.17 -7.92
CA GLN A 31 -5.60 3.07 -7.05
C GLN A 31 -5.47 4.28 -6.11
N GLN A 32 -5.82 5.49 -6.58
CA GLN A 32 -5.87 6.67 -5.72
C GLN A 32 -6.96 6.58 -4.64
N ALA A 33 -8.14 6.04 -4.97
CA ALA A 33 -9.30 6.07 -4.07
C ALA A 33 -9.28 5.02 -2.95
N LYS A 34 -8.70 3.84 -3.17
CA LYS A 34 -8.94 2.69 -2.27
C LYS A 34 -7.93 2.54 -1.13
N THR A 35 -6.64 2.65 -1.42
CA THR A 35 -5.58 2.31 -0.44
C THR A 35 -4.69 3.51 -0.17
N GLY A 36 -4.17 4.17 -1.22
CA GLY A 36 -3.38 5.39 -1.07
C GLY A 36 -4.11 6.50 -0.31
N ALA A 37 -5.41 6.69 -0.57
CA ALA A 37 -6.21 7.72 0.11
C ALA A 37 -6.32 7.52 1.63
N LEU A 38 -6.45 6.28 2.13
CA LEU A 38 -6.61 6.04 3.56
C LEU A 38 -5.28 6.19 4.30
N PHE A 39 -4.19 5.65 3.74
CA PHE A 39 -2.86 5.83 4.32
C PHE A 39 -2.44 7.32 4.29
N ALA A 40 -2.68 8.03 3.19
CA ALA A 40 -2.48 9.48 3.07
C ALA A 40 -3.33 10.26 4.07
N ALA A 41 -4.61 9.91 4.23
CA ALA A 41 -5.47 10.57 5.21
C ALA A 41 -5.02 10.29 6.65
N SER A 42 -4.54 9.09 6.94
CA SER A 42 -4.12 8.67 8.29
C SER A 42 -2.85 9.40 8.72
N THR A 43 -1.86 9.50 7.83
CA THR A 43 -0.61 10.25 8.07
C THR A 43 -0.86 11.75 8.22
N VAL A 44 -1.69 12.34 7.34
CA VAL A 44 -2.12 13.74 7.45
C VAL A 44 -2.92 13.99 8.73
N ALA A 45 -3.83 13.10 9.11
CA ALA A 45 -4.62 13.23 10.34
C ALA A 45 -3.75 13.10 11.60
N GLY A 46 -2.81 12.15 11.62
CA GLY A 46 -1.86 11.99 12.72
C GLY A 46 -1.00 13.24 12.94
N ALA A 47 -0.48 13.81 11.85
CA ALA A 47 0.26 15.07 11.90
C ALA A 47 -0.60 16.23 12.43
N ALA A 48 -1.85 16.35 11.96
CA ALA A 48 -2.78 17.37 12.45
C ALA A 48 -3.08 17.22 13.94
N ALA A 49 -3.32 15.98 14.41
CA ALA A 49 -3.59 15.69 15.81
C ALA A 49 -2.38 15.96 16.72
N ALA A 50 -1.16 15.78 16.20
CA ALA A 50 0.10 16.10 16.89
C ALA A 50 0.47 17.59 16.85
N GLY A 51 -0.34 18.45 16.22
CA GLY A 51 -0.06 19.88 16.07
C GLY A 51 1.00 20.21 15.01
N ALA A 52 1.36 19.25 14.15
CA ALA A 52 2.28 19.46 13.04
C ALA A 52 1.55 19.96 11.77
N GLN A 53 2.32 20.50 10.81
CA GLN A 53 1.77 20.83 9.49
C GLN A 53 1.33 19.53 8.77
N PRO A 54 0.05 19.38 8.39
CA PRO A 54 -0.45 18.08 7.92
C PRO A 54 -0.02 17.71 6.49
N LEU A 55 0.04 18.67 5.58
CA LEU A 55 0.24 18.41 4.15
C LEU A 55 1.57 17.71 3.80
N PRO A 56 2.72 18.04 4.42
CA PRO A 56 3.98 17.33 4.18
C PRO A 56 3.93 15.83 4.45
N TRP A 57 3.00 15.35 5.27
CA TRP A 57 2.87 13.93 5.63
C TRP A 57 2.08 13.12 4.60
N ARG A 58 1.44 13.78 3.63
CA ARG A 58 0.61 13.10 2.62
C ARG A 58 1.41 12.08 1.82
N LEU A 59 2.61 12.46 1.37
CA LEU A 59 3.44 11.62 0.51
C LEU A 59 3.88 10.34 1.24
N LEU A 60 4.16 10.43 2.54
CA LEU A 60 4.42 9.25 3.37
C LEU A 60 3.28 8.25 3.25
N GLY A 61 2.03 8.70 3.42
CA GLY A 61 0.88 7.82 3.32
C GLY A 61 0.63 7.27 1.91
N GLU A 62 0.94 8.04 0.87
CA GLU A 62 0.84 7.55 -0.52
C GLU A 62 1.86 6.43 -0.77
N CYS A 63 3.13 6.61 -0.37
CA CYS A 63 4.17 5.57 -0.47
C CYS A 63 3.81 4.31 0.33
N LEU A 64 3.33 4.46 1.57
CA LEU A 64 2.90 3.34 2.40
C LEU A 64 1.71 2.58 1.79
N GLY A 65 0.75 3.31 1.22
CA GLY A 65 -0.42 2.71 0.56
C GLY A 65 -0.07 1.94 -0.71
N GLU A 66 0.94 2.38 -1.47
CA GLU A 66 1.46 1.62 -2.61
C GLU A 66 2.28 0.40 -2.15
N ALA A 67 3.15 0.58 -1.15
CA ALA A 67 3.94 -0.51 -0.57
C ALA A 67 3.03 -1.65 -0.08
N TYR A 68 1.93 -1.31 0.60
CA TYR A 68 0.95 -2.29 1.06
C TYR A 68 0.31 -3.09 -0.08
N GLN A 69 -0.03 -2.44 -1.20
CA GLN A 69 -0.59 -3.13 -2.37
C GLN A 69 0.42 -4.10 -3.00
N VAL A 70 1.68 -3.69 -3.13
CA VAL A 70 2.75 -4.56 -3.67
C VAL A 70 3.00 -5.76 -2.74
N ALA A 71 2.98 -5.56 -1.42
CA ALA A 71 3.11 -6.64 -0.45
C ALA A 71 1.92 -7.62 -0.51
N ASP A 72 0.69 -7.12 -0.67
CA ASP A 72 -0.52 -7.93 -0.85
C ASP A 72 -0.44 -8.77 -2.14
N ASP A 73 -0.02 -8.16 -3.25
CA ASP A 73 0.18 -8.85 -4.52
C ASP A 73 1.24 -9.95 -4.44
N LEU A 74 2.35 -9.70 -3.73
CA LEU A 74 3.40 -10.69 -3.46
C LEU A 74 2.89 -11.86 -2.63
N ARG A 75 2.08 -11.58 -1.61
CA ARG A 75 1.44 -12.60 -0.78
C ARG A 75 0.49 -13.47 -1.59
N ASP A 76 -0.32 -12.86 -2.44
CA ASP A 76 -1.26 -13.59 -3.30
C ASP A 76 -0.54 -14.54 -4.26
N VAL A 77 0.58 -14.11 -4.87
CA VAL A 77 1.38 -14.98 -5.74
C VAL A 77 2.08 -16.09 -4.95
N ALA A 78 2.64 -15.78 -3.77
CA ALA A 78 3.31 -16.77 -2.92
C ALA A 78 2.35 -17.85 -2.43
N CYS A 79 1.16 -17.49 -1.94
CA CYS A 79 0.13 -18.44 -1.54
C CYS A 79 -0.32 -19.32 -2.72
N ARG A 80 -0.45 -18.76 -3.93
CA ARG A 80 -0.76 -19.56 -5.14
C ARG A 80 0.33 -20.56 -5.50
N GLN A 81 1.60 -20.25 -5.25
CA GLN A 81 2.71 -21.18 -5.46
C GLN A 81 2.71 -22.32 -4.44
N GLU A 82 2.31 -22.06 -3.19
CA GLU A 82 2.14 -23.08 -2.14
C GLU A 82 0.89 -23.95 -2.36
N GLU A 83 -0.14 -23.43 -3.01
CA GLU A 83 -1.42 -24.11 -3.29
C GLU A 83 -1.48 -24.92 -4.60
N ILE A 84 -0.34 -25.14 -5.30
CA ILE A 84 -0.28 -25.92 -6.54
C ILE A 84 -0.86 -27.34 -6.31
N GLY A 85 -2.10 -27.53 -6.75
CA GLY A 85 -2.92 -28.73 -6.52
C GLY A 85 -4.44 -28.49 -6.52
N LYS A 86 -4.91 -27.23 -6.37
CA LYS A 86 -6.33 -26.85 -6.51
C LYS A 86 -6.52 -25.85 -7.66
N PRO A 87 -7.72 -25.74 -8.26
CA PRO A 87 -7.93 -24.92 -9.45
C PRO A 87 -7.75 -23.44 -9.09
N ALA A 88 -6.62 -22.87 -9.50
CA ALA A 88 -6.32 -21.45 -9.37
C ALA A 88 -7.18 -20.65 -10.37
N GLY A 89 -7.93 -19.65 -9.90
CA GLY A 89 -8.75 -18.85 -10.82
C GLY A 89 -9.76 -17.91 -10.19
N ARG A 90 -9.35 -17.07 -9.22
CA ARG A 90 -10.21 -15.96 -8.76
C ARG A 90 -9.74 -14.56 -9.18
N ASP A 91 -8.44 -14.32 -9.28
CA ASP A 91 -7.94 -12.97 -9.63
C ASP A 91 -7.61 -12.76 -11.11
N ALA A 92 -7.17 -13.81 -11.82
CA ALA A 92 -7.07 -13.75 -13.29
C ALA A 92 -8.44 -13.48 -13.95
N THR A 93 -9.51 -13.85 -13.27
CA THR A 93 -10.91 -13.71 -13.67
C THR A 93 -11.46 -12.29 -13.45
N LEU A 94 -10.78 -11.45 -12.66
CA LEU A 94 -11.24 -10.09 -12.31
C LEU A 94 -10.45 -8.96 -13.01
N GLY A 95 -9.42 -9.27 -13.79
CA GLY A 95 -8.68 -8.27 -14.58
C GLY A 95 -7.98 -7.18 -13.76
N ARG A 96 -7.74 -7.42 -12.46
CA ARG A 96 -7.07 -6.45 -11.58
C ARG A 96 -5.57 -6.40 -11.87
N PRO A 97 -4.95 -5.21 -11.95
CA PRO A 97 -3.51 -5.08 -12.07
C PRO A 97 -2.84 -5.64 -10.79
N ASN A 98 -1.87 -6.52 -10.94
CA ASN A 98 -1.13 -7.12 -9.82
C ASN A 98 0.37 -6.97 -10.13
N ALA A 99 1.10 -6.29 -9.25
CA ALA A 99 2.50 -5.94 -9.43
C ALA A 99 3.41 -7.18 -9.49
N ALA A 100 3.14 -8.18 -8.65
CA ALA A 100 3.91 -9.43 -8.64
C ALA A 100 3.69 -10.27 -9.91
N ALA A 101 2.48 -10.27 -10.47
CA ALA A 101 2.17 -10.94 -11.73
C ALA A 101 2.83 -10.23 -12.93
N LEU A 102 2.95 -8.90 -12.89
CA LEU A 102 3.55 -8.10 -13.97
C LEU A 102 5.07 -8.09 -13.93
N LEU A 103 5.66 -7.88 -12.75
CA LEU A 103 7.10 -7.67 -12.55
C LEU A 103 7.84 -8.95 -12.17
N GLY A 104 7.12 -10.02 -11.86
CA GLY A 104 7.65 -11.19 -11.16
C GLY A 104 7.94 -10.90 -9.69
N THR A 105 8.18 -11.96 -8.92
CA THR A 105 8.44 -11.87 -7.46
C THR A 105 9.61 -10.95 -7.15
N ASP A 106 10.74 -11.10 -7.84
CA ASP A 106 11.95 -10.31 -7.58
C ASP A 106 11.74 -8.82 -7.91
N GLY A 107 11.08 -8.52 -9.04
CA GLY A 107 10.78 -7.13 -9.43
C GLY A 107 9.78 -6.45 -8.49
N ALA A 108 8.79 -7.19 -8.00
CA ALA A 108 7.86 -6.69 -6.99
C ALA A 108 8.54 -6.49 -5.62
N LEU A 109 9.48 -7.36 -5.22
CA LEU A 109 10.29 -7.15 -4.02
C LEU A 109 11.17 -5.90 -4.12
N GLU A 110 11.81 -5.66 -5.27
CA GLU A 110 12.59 -4.45 -5.51
C GLU A 110 11.71 -3.19 -5.50
N ARG A 111 10.50 -3.27 -6.08
CA ARG A 111 9.53 -2.17 -6.01
C ARG A 111 9.12 -1.89 -4.57
N LEU A 112 8.84 -2.91 -3.77
CA LEU A 112 8.51 -2.76 -2.35
C LEU A 112 9.65 -2.09 -1.58
N LYS A 113 10.90 -2.55 -1.77
CA LYS A 113 12.09 -1.92 -1.17
C LYS A 113 12.18 -0.44 -1.48
N ARG A 114 12.03 -0.06 -2.75
CA ARG A 114 12.08 1.34 -3.18
C ARG A 114 10.97 2.16 -2.54
N LEU A 115 9.75 1.66 -2.49
CA LEU A 115 8.62 2.37 -1.87
C LEU A 115 8.82 2.55 -0.37
N THR A 116 9.38 1.56 0.33
CA THR A 116 9.73 1.68 1.76
C THR A 116 10.81 2.74 1.97
N GLN A 117 11.85 2.76 1.11
CA GLN A 117 12.90 3.77 1.19
C GLN A 117 12.36 5.19 0.90
N GLU A 118 11.54 5.34 -0.15
CA GLU A 118 10.85 6.59 -0.46
C GLU A 118 9.99 7.06 0.72
N ALA A 119 9.21 6.15 1.33
CA ALA A 119 8.39 6.45 2.52
C ALA A 119 9.25 6.98 3.67
N ILE A 120 10.41 6.37 3.93
CA ILE A 120 11.36 6.79 4.96
C ILE A 120 11.94 8.17 4.65
N GLU A 121 12.38 8.40 3.41
CA GLU A 121 13.00 9.66 2.99
C GLU A 121 12.05 10.86 3.08
N VAL A 122 10.76 10.65 2.79
CA VAL A 122 9.77 11.74 2.79
C VAL A 122 9.22 12.09 4.18
N ILE A 123 9.63 11.37 5.25
CA ILE A 123 9.22 11.70 6.63
C ILE A 123 9.71 13.11 6.98
N PRO A 124 8.80 14.06 7.28
CA PRO A 124 9.18 15.39 7.72
C PRO A 124 9.96 15.36 9.03
N ALA A 125 10.83 16.35 9.25
CA ALA A 125 11.54 16.47 10.52
C ALA A 125 10.56 16.61 11.69
N CYS A 126 10.62 15.68 12.64
CA CYS A 126 9.79 15.68 13.84
C CYS A 126 10.49 14.94 15.00
N PRO A 127 10.08 15.18 16.26
CA PRO A 127 10.46 14.32 17.37
C PRO A 127 10.04 12.87 17.06
N GLY A 128 10.97 11.93 17.22
CA GLY A 128 10.71 10.51 16.97
C GLY A 128 10.74 10.08 15.50
N ALA A 129 11.25 10.91 14.58
CA ALA A 129 11.40 10.54 13.17
C ALA A 129 12.17 9.22 12.99
N ASP A 130 13.27 9.01 13.72
CA ASP A 130 14.05 7.77 13.65
C ASP A 130 13.26 6.54 14.13
N ALA A 131 12.45 6.71 15.18
CA ALA A 131 11.57 5.64 15.67
C ALA A 131 10.50 5.30 14.63
N LEU A 132 9.93 6.30 13.96
CA LEU A 132 8.96 6.09 12.89
C LEU A 132 9.59 5.38 11.67
N ARG A 133 10.81 5.75 11.30
CA ARG A 133 11.57 5.07 10.23
C ARG A 133 11.75 3.59 10.56
N ALA A 134 12.23 3.29 11.77
CA ALA A 134 12.42 1.91 12.23
C ALA A 134 11.11 1.12 12.27
N GLU A 135 10.00 1.75 12.68
CA GLU A 135 8.68 1.11 12.68
C GLU A 135 8.20 0.78 11.27
N ILE A 136 8.37 1.69 10.30
CA ILE A 136 8.00 1.46 8.90
C ILE A 136 8.79 0.28 8.31
N GLU A 137 10.09 0.19 8.59
CA GLU A 137 10.92 -0.95 8.18
C GLU A 137 10.44 -2.26 8.82
N ALA A 138 10.14 -2.24 10.12
CA ALA A 138 9.66 -3.41 10.85
C ALA A 138 8.31 -3.91 10.30
N GLN A 139 7.37 -3.00 10.07
CA GLN A 139 6.05 -3.35 9.53
C GLN A 139 6.13 -3.87 8.09
N THR A 140 7.00 -3.29 7.26
CA THR A 140 7.24 -3.80 5.89
C THR A 140 7.65 -5.27 5.90
N ARG A 141 8.48 -5.69 6.87
CA ARG A 141 8.89 -7.10 7.03
C ARG A 141 7.75 -8.01 7.45
N LEU A 142 6.83 -7.52 8.29
CA LEU A 142 5.67 -8.30 8.75
C LEU A 142 4.64 -8.54 7.65
N PHE A 143 4.55 -7.66 6.66
CA PHE A 143 3.62 -7.82 5.53
C PHE A 143 4.11 -8.80 4.46
N LEU A 144 5.38 -9.18 4.49
CA LEU A 144 5.93 -10.18 3.58
C LEU A 144 5.69 -11.61 4.09
N PRO A 145 5.45 -12.57 3.20
CA PRO A 145 5.51 -13.99 3.55
C PRO A 145 6.83 -14.33 4.23
N THR A 146 6.83 -15.23 5.22
CA THR A 146 8.05 -15.64 5.95
C THR A 146 9.15 -16.12 5.00
N SER A 147 8.77 -16.74 3.88
CA SER A 147 9.67 -17.18 2.81
C SER A 147 10.36 -16.03 2.07
N LEU A 148 9.81 -14.81 2.08
CA LEU A 148 10.34 -13.63 1.38
C LEU A 148 10.82 -12.52 2.32
N ALA A 149 10.45 -12.57 3.61
CA ALA A 149 10.81 -11.56 4.60
C ALA A 149 12.33 -11.34 4.76
N HIS A 150 13.14 -12.38 4.53
CA HIS A 150 14.61 -12.29 4.59
C HIS A 150 15.23 -11.54 3.40
N LEU A 151 14.54 -11.43 2.27
CA LEU A 151 15.06 -10.80 1.05
C LEU A 151 14.98 -9.28 1.08
N VAL A 152 14.21 -8.71 2.02
CA VAL A 152 14.10 -7.26 2.21
C VAL A 152 15.14 -6.71 3.19
N ALA A 153 15.93 -7.58 3.83
CA ALA A 153 17.06 -7.21 4.68
C ALA A 153 18.37 -7.10 3.87
N ALA A 154 18.53 -6.02 3.10
CA ALA A 154 19.82 -5.53 2.60
C ALA A 154 19.67 -4.09 2.13
#